data_AF-W1NT64-F1
#
_entry.id   AF-W1NT64-F1
#
_cell.length_a   1.000
_cell.length_b   1.000
_cell.length_c   1.000
_cell.angle_alpha   90.00
_cell.angle_beta   90.00
_cell.angle_gamma   90.00
#
_symmetry.space_group_name_H-M   'P 1'
#
loop_
_entity.id
_entity.type
_entity.pdbx_description
1 polymer ?
#
loop_
_entity_poly.entity_id
_entity_poly.type
_entity_poly.pdbx_seq_one_letter_code
_entity_poly.pdbx_strand_id
1 'polypeptide(L)'
;ETLHMNHPETEEGFDCSDALEAASGGSVMKENGAEVEERAQNFQTSIWKNWPLMANIIIYCIFSLHEMSYTEIFSLWAVSPRRLGGMGFSSQDVGQVLAISGCGLLFSQLYLFPKVEKILGPIPLARIGGVLTIPLIACYPLIAKLTGFAQKFTINCASLLKNSVSVTIMTALFIMQNNSVPQHQRGAANGIAMTAMSLFKAVGPAAAGAIFSWCQTHQDAFYFPGVSMVFFIMNVLMVLVVVLTIESFLPKSCTKPYEEVQKEKFKPMG
;
A
#
# COMPACT_ATOMS: atom_id res chain seq x y z
N GLU A 1 -50.15 3.58 -42.89
CA GLU A 1 -49.30 4.79 -43.01
C GLU A 1 -48.35 4.81 -41.82
N THR A 2 -47.10 4.37 -41.99
CA THR A 2 -45.89 5.22 -42.19
C THR A 2 -45.62 6.12 -40.98
N LEU A 3 -44.46 6.15 -40.29
CA LEU A 3 -43.07 5.99 -40.75
C LEU A 3 -42.11 5.88 -39.54
N HIS A 4 -41.02 5.12 -39.75
CA HIS A 4 -39.75 5.09 -39.00
C HIS A 4 -38.98 6.43 -39.03
N MET A 5 -38.13 6.68 -38.01
CA MET A 5 -36.70 7.11 -38.06
C MET A 5 -36.12 7.07 -36.63
N ASN A 6 -35.30 6.07 -36.22
CA ASN A 6 -33.81 5.98 -36.18
C ASN A 6 -33.09 7.36 -36.06
N HIS A 7 -32.09 7.61 -35.19
CA HIS A 7 -31.02 6.83 -34.53
C HIS A 7 -30.26 7.80 -33.54
N PRO A 8 -29.07 7.52 -32.97
CA PRO A 8 -28.59 6.53 -31.97
C PRO A 8 -27.87 7.20 -30.75
N GLU A 9 -27.45 6.42 -29.74
CA GLU A 9 -26.16 6.51 -28.98
C GLU A 9 -26.24 5.55 -27.75
N THR A 10 -25.75 4.31 -27.83
CA THR A 10 -24.44 3.84 -27.32
C THR A 10 -24.00 4.38 -25.95
N GLU A 11 -24.49 3.76 -24.88
CA GLU A 11 -23.75 3.56 -23.63
C GLU A 11 -24.25 2.27 -22.97
N GLU A 12 -23.62 1.13 -23.28
CA GLU A 12 -23.75 -0.07 -22.47
C GLU A 12 -22.40 -0.32 -21.77
N GLY A 13 -22.30 0.23 -20.55
CA GLY A 13 -21.29 -0.19 -19.59
C GLY A 13 -21.59 -1.62 -19.15
N PHE A 14 -20.90 -2.59 -19.75
CA PHE A 14 -21.02 -3.99 -19.36
C PHE A 14 -20.32 -4.23 -18.01
N ASP A 15 -21.10 -4.57 -17.00
CA ASP A 15 -20.65 -4.85 -15.64
C ASP A 15 -20.08 -6.29 -15.55
N CYS A 16 -19.05 -6.48 -14.73
CA CYS A 16 -18.40 -7.78 -14.53
C CYS A 16 -19.35 -8.80 -13.87
N SER A 17 -20.42 -8.32 -13.23
CA SER A 17 -21.46 -9.17 -12.64
C SER A 17 -22.21 -9.97 -13.71
N ASP A 18 -22.52 -9.36 -14.85
CA ASP A 18 -23.29 -10.02 -15.92
C ASP A 18 -22.47 -11.11 -16.63
N ALA A 19 -21.15 -10.90 -16.74
CA ALA A 19 -20.24 -11.90 -17.29
C ALA A 19 -20.10 -13.14 -16.40
N LEU A 20 -20.20 -12.98 -15.07
CA LEU A 20 -20.15 -14.10 -14.13
C LEU A 20 -21.50 -14.82 -14.02
N GLU A 21 -22.62 -14.10 -14.11
CA GLU A 21 -23.96 -14.69 -14.14
C GLU A 21 -24.23 -15.46 -15.45
N ALA A 22 -23.74 -14.97 -16.59
CA ALA A 22 -23.79 -15.69 -17.86
C ALA A 22 -23.02 -17.02 -17.82
N ALA A 23 -21.99 -17.14 -16.98
CA ALA A 23 -21.26 -18.39 -16.78
C ALA A 23 -22.01 -19.42 -15.92
N SER A 24 -22.98 -18.98 -15.11
CA SER A 24 -23.82 -19.86 -14.28
C SER A 24 -25.17 -20.20 -14.94
N GLY A 25 -25.63 -19.40 -15.90
CA GLY A 25 -26.89 -19.60 -16.63
C GLY A 25 -26.72 -20.48 -17.86
N GLY A 26 -26.91 -21.78 -17.69
CA GLY A 26 -26.93 -22.72 -18.81
C GLY A 26 -28.01 -22.40 -19.85
N SER A 27 -27.61 -22.46 -21.13
CA SER A 27 -28.40 -22.48 -22.36
C SER A 27 -28.90 -21.14 -22.93
N VAL A 28 -28.10 -20.54 -23.83
CA VAL A 28 -28.41 -20.26 -25.25
C VAL A 28 -27.12 -19.72 -25.94
N MET A 29 -26.86 -20.19 -27.17
CA MET A 29 -25.80 -19.78 -28.12
C MET A 29 -24.35 -20.20 -27.82
N LYS A 30 -23.94 -21.28 -28.49
CA LYS A 30 -22.61 -21.91 -28.50
C LYS A 30 -21.55 -21.17 -29.35
N GLU A 31 -21.83 -19.95 -29.80
CA GLU A 31 -20.92 -19.17 -30.66
C GLU A 31 -20.08 -18.13 -29.90
N ASN A 32 -20.42 -17.79 -28.65
CA ASN A 32 -19.80 -16.67 -27.93
C ASN A 32 -18.75 -17.07 -26.89
N GLY A 33 -18.57 -18.35 -26.58
CA GLY A 33 -17.66 -18.79 -25.51
C GLY A 33 -16.18 -18.52 -25.83
N ALA A 34 -15.76 -18.88 -27.05
CA ALA A 34 -14.37 -18.71 -27.48
C ALA A 34 -14.00 -17.22 -27.65
N GLU A 35 -14.90 -16.40 -28.19
CA GLU A 35 -14.66 -14.95 -28.34
C GLU A 35 -14.66 -14.22 -26.99
N VAL A 36 -15.53 -14.60 -26.05
CA VAL A 36 -15.54 -14.06 -24.69
C VAL A 36 -14.28 -14.47 -23.94
N GLU A 37 -13.84 -15.72 -24.07
CA GLU A 37 -12.62 -16.23 -23.44
C GLU A 37 -11.36 -15.60 -24.05
N GLU A 38 -11.30 -15.46 -25.37
CA GLU A 38 -10.21 -14.77 -26.08
C GLU A 38 -10.18 -13.28 -25.73
N ARG A 39 -11.33 -12.61 -25.62
CA ARG A 39 -11.42 -11.21 -25.20
C ARG A 39 -11.02 -11.03 -23.74
N ALA A 40 -11.41 -11.95 -22.85
CA ALA A 40 -10.98 -11.97 -21.46
C ALA A 40 -9.47 -12.25 -21.33
N GLN A 41 -8.91 -13.16 -22.13
CA GLN A 41 -7.48 -13.41 -22.21
C GLN A 41 -6.72 -12.19 -22.74
N ASN A 42 -7.18 -11.57 -23.82
CA ASN A 42 -6.57 -10.36 -24.36
C ASN A 42 -6.64 -9.19 -23.36
N PHE A 43 -7.75 -9.09 -22.62
CA PHE A 43 -7.93 -8.12 -21.54
C PHE A 43 -6.96 -8.34 -20.39
N GLN A 44 -6.88 -9.57 -19.85
CA GLN A 44 -5.91 -9.97 -18.83
C GLN A 44 -4.49 -9.67 -19.30
N THR A 45 -4.14 -10.11 -20.52
CA THR A 45 -2.81 -9.93 -21.11
C THR A 45 -2.45 -8.44 -21.26
N SER A 46 -3.44 -7.57 -21.52
CA SER A 46 -3.25 -6.11 -21.57
C SER A 46 -2.88 -5.52 -20.20
N ILE A 47 -3.49 -6.01 -19.11
CA ILE A 47 -3.19 -5.57 -17.74
C ILE A 47 -1.77 -5.98 -17.34
N TRP A 48 -1.36 -7.24 -17.59
CA TRP A 48 -0.02 -7.72 -17.27
C TRP A 48 1.09 -7.00 -18.04
N LYS A 49 0.80 -6.50 -19.26
CA LYS A 49 1.71 -5.70 -20.07
C LYS A 49 1.82 -4.24 -19.61
N ASN A 50 0.92 -3.78 -18.74
CA ASN A 50 0.92 -2.41 -18.22
C ASN A 50 2.02 -2.23 -17.17
N TRP A 51 3.23 -1.87 -17.62
CA TRP A 51 4.39 -1.68 -16.74
C TRP A 51 4.15 -0.69 -15.58
N PRO A 52 3.56 0.51 -15.79
CA PRO A 52 3.23 1.42 -14.69
C PRO A 52 2.39 0.77 -13.57
N LEU A 53 1.39 -0.03 -13.95
CA LEU A 53 0.58 -0.78 -12.98
C LEU A 53 1.43 -1.83 -12.25
N MET A 54 2.16 -2.66 -12.99
CA MET A 54 2.96 -3.75 -12.42
C MET A 54 4.05 -3.24 -11.48
N ALA A 55 4.74 -2.16 -11.85
CA ALA A 55 5.72 -1.49 -11.01
C ALA A 55 5.08 -1.01 -9.69
N ASN A 56 3.90 -0.39 -9.77
CA ASN A 56 3.19 0.07 -8.58
C ASN A 56 2.70 -1.09 -7.69
N ILE A 57 2.26 -2.22 -8.28
CA ILE A 57 1.90 -3.43 -7.53
C ILE A 57 3.10 -3.99 -6.76
N ILE A 58 4.30 -4.00 -7.36
CA ILE A 58 5.53 -4.46 -6.70
C ILE A 58 5.83 -3.57 -5.48
N ILE A 59 5.78 -2.25 -5.64
CA ILE A 59 5.97 -1.30 -4.52
C ILE A 59 4.94 -1.55 -3.43
N TYR A 60 3.68 -1.75 -3.82
CA TYR A 60 2.58 -2.02 -2.90
C TYR A 60 2.78 -3.30 -2.08
N CYS A 61 3.30 -4.36 -2.71
CA CYS A 61 3.61 -5.62 -2.04
C CYS A 61 4.75 -5.45 -1.02
N ILE A 62 5.86 -4.81 -1.41
CA ILE A 62 7.01 -4.59 -0.54
C ILE A 62 6.66 -3.67 0.63
N PHE A 63 5.91 -2.60 0.36
CA PHE A 63 5.47 -1.68 1.40
C PHE A 63 4.48 -2.35 2.37
N SER A 64 3.60 -3.22 1.88
CA SER A 64 2.67 -3.97 2.73
C SER A 64 3.36 -5.04 3.57
N LEU A 65 4.41 -5.68 3.04
CA LEU A 65 5.31 -6.53 3.82
C LEU A 65 5.97 -5.73 4.95
N HIS A 66 6.53 -4.55 4.63
CA HIS A 66 7.12 -3.66 5.63
C HIS A 66 6.10 -3.25 6.71
N GLU A 67 4.88 -2.87 6.31
CA GLU A 67 3.83 -2.45 7.23
C GLU A 67 3.44 -3.58 8.19
N MET A 68 3.23 -4.80 7.65
CA MET A 68 2.88 -5.96 8.47
C MET A 68 4.05 -6.41 9.37
N SER A 69 5.28 -6.28 8.89
CA SER A 69 6.46 -6.58 9.70
C SER A 69 6.63 -5.57 10.84
N TYR A 70 6.36 -4.29 10.57
CA TYR A 70 6.36 -3.26 11.59
C TYR A 70 5.33 -3.52 12.68
N THR A 71 4.09 -3.89 12.35
CA THR A 71 3.04 -4.10 13.37
C THR A 71 3.40 -5.24 14.30
N GLU A 72 3.96 -6.32 13.75
CA GLU A 72 4.50 -7.44 14.52
C GLU A 72 5.67 -7.01 15.42
N ILE A 73 6.72 -6.40 14.84
CA ILE A 73 7.89 -5.96 15.60
C ILE A 73 7.52 -4.95 16.68
N PHE A 74 6.65 -3.99 16.38
CA PHE A 74 6.21 -2.99 17.35
C PHE A 74 5.57 -3.66 18.56
N SER A 75 4.70 -4.64 18.33
CA SER A 75 4.01 -5.38 19.39
C SER A 75 5.00 -6.20 20.24
N LEU A 76 5.88 -6.96 19.60
CA LEU A 76 6.91 -7.77 20.28
C LEU A 76 7.91 -6.90 21.05
N TRP A 77 8.37 -5.80 20.45
CA TRP A 77 9.31 -4.86 21.06
C TRP A 77 8.70 -4.09 22.23
N ALA A 78 7.45 -3.65 22.10
CA ALA A 78 6.77 -2.91 23.15
C ALA A 78 6.62 -3.77 24.42
N VAL A 79 6.23 -5.04 24.28
CA VAL A 79 6.05 -5.95 25.40
C VAL A 79 7.39 -6.50 25.94
N SER A 80 8.43 -6.55 25.09
CA SER A 80 9.73 -7.09 25.48
C SER A 80 10.33 -6.40 26.72
N PRO A 81 10.95 -7.14 27.65
CA PRO A 81 11.58 -6.59 28.83
C PRO A 81 12.63 -5.50 28.52
N ARG A 82 12.73 -4.51 29.39
CA ARG A 82 13.71 -3.41 29.25
C ARG A 82 15.17 -3.86 29.18
N ARG A 83 15.52 -4.99 29.82
CA ARG A 83 16.86 -5.59 29.75
C ARG A 83 17.27 -6.01 28.32
N LEU A 84 16.31 -6.23 27.43
CA LEU A 84 16.52 -6.58 26.03
C LEU A 84 16.32 -5.37 25.09
N GLY A 85 16.20 -4.16 25.64
CA GLY A 85 15.94 -2.94 24.85
C GLY A 85 14.48 -2.72 24.45
N GLY A 86 13.54 -3.50 24.99
CA GLY A 86 12.09 -3.30 24.84
C GLY A 86 11.52 -2.25 25.81
N MET A 87 10.21 -1.99 25.72
CA MET A 87 9.57 -1.00 26.60
C MET A 87 9.07 -1.60 27.93
N GLY A 88 8.85 -2.92 27.98
CA GLY A 88 8.27 -3.62 29.13
C GLY A 88 6.79 -3.29 29.34
N PHE A 89 6.06 -2.98 28.28
CA PHE A 89 4.64 -2.65 28.32
C PHE A 89 3.78 -3.90 28.51
N SER A 90 2.60 -3.73 29.11
CA SER A 90 1.57 -4.76 29.06
C SER A 90 0.89 -4.77 27.69
N SER A 91 0.24 -5.88 27.33
CA SER A 91 -0.59 -5.93 26.12
C SER A 91 -1.70 -4.87 26.13
N GLN A 92 -2.19 -4.48 27.31
CA GLN A 92 -3.17 -3.41 27.47
C GLN A 92 -2.58 -2.04 27.11
N ASP A 93 -1.36 -1.73 27.56
CA ASP A 93 -0.68 -0.47 27.19
C ASP A 93 -0.47 -0.40 25.66
N VAL A 94 -0.08 -1.51 25.03
CA VAL A 94 0.07 -1.59 23.56
C VAL A 94 -1.27 -1.35 22.87
N GLY A 95 -2.34 -1.99 23.35
CA GLY A 95 -3.69 -1.78 22.84
C GLY A 95 -4.15 -0.33 22.94
N GLN A 96 -3.83 0.37 24.05
CA GLN A 96 -4.12 1.79 24.20
C GLN A 96 -3.40 2.66 23.17
N VAL A 97 -2.10 2.42 22.95
CA VAL A 97 -1.32 3.15 21.94
C VAL A 97 -1.90 2.95 20.54
N LEU A 98 -2.25 1.71 20.19
CA LEU A 98 -2.86 1.37 18.91
C LEU A 98 -4.25 2.01 18.75
N ALA A 99 -5.08 2.01 19.79
CA ALA A 99 -6.40 2.63 19.77
C ALA A 99 -6.33 4.15 19.56
N ILE A 100 -5.45 4.84 20.30
CA ILE A 100 -5.21 6.29 20.14
C ILE A 100 -4.71 6.59 18.71
N SER A 101 -3.78 5.77 18.21
CA SER A 101 -3.26 5.89 16.85
C SER A 101 -4.36 5.68 15.80
N GLY A 102 -5.24 4.70 16.01
CA GLY A 102 -6.38 4.41 15.12
C GLY A 102 -7.38 5.56 15.04
N CYS A 103 -7.74 6.17 16.18
CA CYS A 103 -8.61 7.35 16.20
C CYS A 103 -7.98 8.53 15.46
N GLY A 104 -6.70 8.83 15.68
CA GLY A 104 -6.03 9.93 15.00
C GLY A 104 -5.75 9.67 13.52
N LEU A 105 -5.62 8.40 13.13
CA LEU A 105 -5.54 7.99 11.73
C LEU A 105 -6.81 8.37 10.96
N LEU A 106 -8.00 8.16 11.55
CA LEU A 106 -9.27 8.54 10.91
C LEU A 106 -9.31 10.05 10.62
N PHE A 107 -8.89 10.88 11.58
CA PHE A 107 -8.80 12.33 11.37
C PHE A 107 -7.80 12.68 10.26
N SER A 108 -6.63 12.04 10.28
CA SER A 108 -5.58 12.25 9.27
C SER A 108 -6.08 11.90 7.86
N GLN A 109 -6.83 10.81 7.72
CA GLN A 109 -7.33 10.38 6.41
C GLN A 109 -8.53 11.18 5.91
N LEU A 110 -9.49 11.53 6.77
CA LEU A 110 -10.68 12.26 6.32
C LEU A 110 -10.38 13.73 6.02
N TYR A 111 -9.42 14.34 6.71
CA TYR A 111 -9.18 15.78 6.60
C TYR A 111 -7.82 16.15 5.99
N LEU A 112 -6.73 15.50 6.41
CA LEU A 112 -5.38 15.89 5.97
C LEU A 112 -5.09 15.31 4.59
N PHE A 113 -5.34 14.03 4.38
CA PHE A 113 -4.98 13.35 3.13
C PHE A 113 -5.53 14.02 1.87
N PRO A 114 -6.84 14.34 1.74
CA PRO A 114 -7.38 14.94 0.52
C PRO A 114 -6.77 16.31 0.20
N LYS A 115 -6.41 17.07 1.25
CA LYS A 115 -5.79 18.40 1.08
C LYS A 115 -4.35 18.28 0.60
N VAL A 116 -3.58 17.38 1.21
CA VAL A 116 -2.16 17.21 0.87
C VAL A 116 -2.02 16.53 -0.49
N GLU A 117 -2.87 15.56 -0.80
CA GLU A 117 -2.88 14.85 -2.09
C GLU A 117 -3.18 15.81 -3.24
N LYS A 118 -4.16 16.70 -3.09
CA LYS A 118 -4.47 17.72 -4.10
C LYS A 118 -3.29 18.66 -4.41
N ILE A 119 -2.40 18.88 -3.44
CA ILE A 119 -1.26 19.81 -3.59
C ILE A 119 -0.03 19.09 -4.17
N LEU A 120 0.28 17.89 -3.68
CA LEU A 120 1.53 17.19 -3.99
C LEU A 120 1.37 16.09 -5.04
N GLY A 121 0.16 15.54 -5.19
CA GLY A 121 -0.09 14.32 -5.94
C GLY A 121 0.41 13.05 -5.23
N PRO A 122 0.08 11.86 -5.76
CA PRO A 122 0.31 10.60 -5.06
C PRO A 122 1.78 10.14 -5.05
N ILE A 123 2.56 10.35 -6.13
CA ILE A 123 3.98 9.93 -6.16
C ILE A 123 4.81 10.69 -5.10
N PRO A 124 4.81 12.04 -5.05
CA PRO A 124 5.58 12.77 -4.06
C PRO A 124 5.11 12.49 -2.63
N LEU A 125 3.81 12.28 -2.42
CA LEU A 125 3.26 11.85 -1.14
C LEU A 125 3.86 10.52 -0.65
N ALA A 126 3.88 9.49 -1.51
CA ALA A 126 4.46 8.21 -1.17
C ALA A 126 5.97 8.32 -0.85
N ARG A 127 6.70 9.12 -1.65
CA ARG A 127 8.13 9.40 -1.44
C ARG A 127 8.42 10.11 -0.13
N ILE A 128 7.76 11.24 0.11
CA ILE A 128 7.94 12.05 1.32
C ILE A 128 7.55 11.24 2.55
N GLY A 129 6.44 10.49 2.47
CA GLY A 129 6.02 9.60 3.55
C GLY A 129 7.06 8.53 3.87
N GLY A 130 7.62 7.86 2.84
CA GLY A 130 8.68 6.88 3.03
C GLY A 130 9.93 7.49 3.66
N VAL A 131 10.38 8.65 3.15
CA VAL A 131 11.53 9.38 3.71
C VAL A 131 11.28 9.81 5.16
N LEU A 132 10.07 10.25 5.51
CA LEU A 132 9.71 10.64 6.88
C LEU A 132 9.62 9.44 7.82
N THR A 133 9.24 8.26 7.29
CA THR A 133 9.15 7.04 8.09
C THR A 133 10.53 6.56 8.57
N ILE A 134 11.59 6.82 7.79
CA ILE A 134 12.96 6.40 8.12
C ILE A 134 13.45 6.98 9.47
N PRO A 135 13.58 8.31 9.64
CA PRO A 135 14.01 8.89 10.91
C PRO A 135 13.02 8.58 12.04
N LEU A 136 11.73 8.44 11.72
CA LEU A 136 10.72 8.11 12.71
C LEU A 136 10.97 6.74 13.33
N ILE A 137 11.18 5.70 12.51
CA ILE A 137 11.49 4.33 12.99
C ILE A 137 12.88 4.29 13.64
N ALA A 138 13.87 5.02 13.11
CA ALA A 138 15.21 5.09 13.69
C ALA A 138 15.23 5.64 15.13
N CYS A 139 14.25 6.46 15.50
CA CYS A 139 14.10 6.99 16.86
C CYS A 139 13.53 5.99 17.88
N TYR A 140 12.94 4.87 17.46
CA TYR A 140 12.23 3.96 18.38
C TYR A 140 13.12 3.38 19.49
N PRO A 141 14.37 2.92 19.21
CA PRO A 141 15.31 2.54 20.26
C PRO A 141 15.58 3.65 21.30
N LEU A 142 15.56 4.92 20.87
CA LEU A 142 15.75 6.06 21.78
C LEU A 142 14.52 6.28 22.66
N ILE A 143 13.31 6.07 22.12
CA ILE A 143 12.06 6.15 22.88
C ILE A 143 12.04 5.09 23.99
N ALA A 144 12.59 3.88 23.75
CA ALA A 144 12.71 2.86 24.80
C ALA A 144 13.59 3.27 25.99
N LYS A 145 14.53 4.20 25.80
CA LYS A 145 15.38 4.72 26.88
C LYS A 145 14.66 5.73 27.77
N LEU A 146 13.55 6.31 27.31
CA LEU A 146 12.71 7.19 28.11
C LEU A 146 11.95 6.38 29.16
N THR A 147 11.50 7.04 30.23
CA THR A 147 10.69 6.41 31.27
C THR A 147 9.50 7.26 31.67
N GLY A 148 8.50 6.63 32.30
CA GLY A 148 7.33 7.31 32.84
C GLY A 148 6.46 7.98 31.77
N PHE A 149 5.97 9.19 32.09
CA PHE A 149 5.06 9.94 31.22
C PHE A 149 5.69 10.31 29.88
N ALA A 150 6.95 10.71 29.86
CA ALA A 150 7.64 11.10 28.62
C ALA A 150 7.68 9.95 27.61
N GLN A 151 7.97 8.72 28.06
CA GLN A 151 7.95 7.54 27.20
C GLN A 151 6.56 7.30 26.60
N LYS A 152 5.52 7.31 27.44
CA LYS A 152 4.13 7.08 27.00
C LYS A 152 3.65 8.17 26.05
N PHE A 153 3.96 9.43 26.32
CA PHE A 153 3.60 10.54 25.44
C PHE A 153 4.31 10.43 24.08
N THR A 154 5.63 10.29 24.09
CA THR A 154 6.43 10.21 22.86
C THR A 154 6.05 9.01 22.00
N ILE A 155 5.82 7.84 22.58
CA ILE A 155 5.44 6.66 21.79
C ILE A 155 4.04 6.78 21.18
N ASN A 156 3.09 7.42 21.87
CA ASN A 156 1.78 7.69 21.31
C ASN A 156 1.87 8.66 20.12
N CYS A 157 2.63 9.75 20.26
CA CYS A 157 2.87 10.68 19.16
C CYS A 157 3.58 10.01 17.97
N ALA A 158 4.62 9.22 18.24
CA ALA A 158 5.39 8.52 17.21
C ALA A 158 4.54 7.47 16.49
N SER A 159 3.78 6.66 17.23
CA SER A 159 2.86 5.66 16.68
C SER A 159 1.77 6.31 15.85
N LEU A 160 1.16 7.40 16.34
CA LEU A 160 0.15 8.14 15.58
C LEU A 160 0.73 8.65 14.25
N LEU A 161 1.87 9.35 14.31
CA LEU A 161 2.52 9.88 13.11
C LEU A 161 2.89 8.77 12.13
N LYS A 162 3.47 7.66 12.62
CA LYS A 162 3.85 6.51 11.79
C LYS A 162 2.64 5.95 11.08
N ASN A 163 1.55 5.71 11.80
CA ASN A 163 0.33 5.12 11.24
C ASN A 163 -0.33 6.05 10.22
N SER A 164 -0.41 7.35 10.51
CA SER A 164 -0.92 8.36 9.57
C SER A 164 -0.11 8.42 8.28
N VAL A 165 1.22 8.44 8.37
CA VAL A 165 2.12 8.40 7.20
C VAL A 165 1.98 7.08 6.44
N SER A 166 1.92 5.94 7.15
CA SER A 166 1.81 4.62 6.52
C SER A 166 0.52 4.50 5.70
N VAL A 167 -0.61 4.93 6.26
CA VAL A 167 -1.89 4.88 5.55
C VAL A 167 -1.91 5.87 4.38
N THR A 168 -1.23 7.02 4.49
CA THR A 168 -1.10 7.98 3.40
C THR A 168 -0.36 7.37 2.21
N ILE A 169 0.74 6.64 2.48
CA ILE A 169 1.48 5.91 1.44
C ILE A 169 0.60 4.82 0.81
N MET A 170 -0.12 4.03 1.61
CA MET A 170 -1.06 3.01 1.09
C MET A 170 -2.10 3.64 0.16
N THR A 171 -2.74 4.72 0.59
CA THR A 171 -3.77 5.39 -0.21
C THR A 171 -3.18 5.96 -1.50
N ALA A 172 -1.99 6.58 -1.44
CA ALA A 172 -1.30 7.07 -2.62
C ALA A 172 -0.97 5.94 -3.61
N LEU A 173 -0.49 4.78 -3.14
CA LEU A 173 -0.23 3.59 -3.96
C LEU A 173 -1.53 3.08 -4.63
N PHE A 174 -2.64 3.09 -3.90
CA PHE A 174 -3.95 2.70 -4.44
C PHE A 174 -4.46 3.68 -5.52
N ILE A 175 -4.28 4.99 -5.31
CA ILE A 175 -4.61 6.00 -6.33
C ILE A 175 -3.76 5.77 -7.59
N MET A 176 -2.46 5.53 -7.45
CA MET A 176 -1.57 5.27 -8.58
C MET A 176 -1.94 4.01 -9.37
N GLN A 177 -2.47 2.97 -8.70
CA GLN A 177 -2.99 1.76 -9.35
C GLN A 177 -4.19 2.13 -10.23
N ASN A 178 -5.16 2.85 -9.65
CA ASN A 178 -6.37 3.27 -10.36
C ASN A 178 -6.10 4.25 -11.51
N ASN A 179 -5.08 5.11 -11.37
CA ASN A 179 -4.61 6.04 -12.40
C ASN A 179 -3.88 5.33 -13.55
N SER A 180 -3.33 4.15 -13.30
CA SER A 180 -2.55 3.42 -14.32
C SER A 180 -3.41 2.63 -15.29
N VAL A 181 -4.72 2.49 -15.02
CA VAL A 181 -5.64 1.69 -15.83
C VAL A 181 -6.94 2.43 -16.16
N PRO A 182 -7.60 2.09 -17.28
CA PRO A 182 -8.94 2.59 -17.58
C PRO A 182 -9.95 2.20 -16.50
N GLN A 183 -11.00 2.99 -16.31
CA GLN A 183 -12.03 2.76 -15.28
C GLN A 183 -12.62 1.33 -15.29
N HIS A 184 -12.93 0.77 -16.46
CA HIS A 184 -13.50 -0.58 -16.59
C HIS A 184 -12.52 -1.71 -16.18
N GLN A 185 -11.21 -1.42 -16.05
CA GLN A 185 -10.19 -2.39 -15.62
C GLN A 185 -9.78 -2.26 -14.16
N ARG A 186 -10.24 -1.22 -13.44
CA ARG A 186 -9.84 -0.94 -12.06
C ARG A 186 -10.16 -2.09 -11.10
N GLY A 187 -11.29 -2.78 -11.30
CA GLY A 187 -11.66 -3.94 -10.50
C GLY A 187 -10.64 -5.08 -10.60
N ALA A 188 -10.31 -5.50 -11.83
CA ALA A 188 -9.32 -6.54 -12.07
C ALA A 188 -7.91 -6.15 -11.58
N ALA A 189 -7.48 -4.91 -11.85
CA ALA A 189 -6.19 -4.40 -11.41
C ALA A 189 -6.05 -4.40 -9.87
N ASN A 190 -7.07 -3.91 -9.16
CA ASN A 190 -7.09 -3.92 -7.70
C ASN A 190 -7.19 -5.33 -7.14
N GLY A 191 -7.92 -6.24 -7.80
CA GLY A 191 -7.97 -7.66 -7.44
C GLY A 191 -6.59 -8.30 -7.47
N ILE A 192 -5.86 -8.16 -8.58
CA ILE A 192 -4.48 -8.67 -8.73
C ILE A 192 -3.57 -8.05 -7.66
N ALA A 193 -3.65 -6.73 -7.45
CA ALA A 193 -2.85 -6.03 -6.46
C ALA A 193 -3.11 -6.52 -5.03
N MET A 194 -4.39 -6.69 -4.64
CA MET A 194 -4.76 -7.16 -3.31
C MET A 194 -4.37 -8.62 -3.08
N THR A 195 -4.52 -9.50 -4.07
CA THR A 195 -4.07 -10.89 -3.97
C THR A 195 -2.54 -10.96 -3.79
N ALA A 196 -1.78 -10.26 -4.64
CA ALA A 196 -0.32 -10.24 -4.56
C ALA A 196 0.15 -9.67 -3.21
N MET A 197 -0.43 -8.54 -2.80
CA MET A 197 -0.09 -7.89 -1.53
C MET A 197 -0.41 -8.76 -0.31
N SER A 198 -1.52 -9.51 -0.34
CA SER A 198 -1.92 -10.39 0.76
C SER A 198 -0.93 -11.53 0.97
N LEU A 199 -0.35 -12.09 -0.11
CA LEU A 199 0.72 -13.10 -0.01
C LEU A 199 1.95 -12.55 0.72
N PHE A 200 2.33 -11.31 0.41
CA PHE A 200 3.45 -10.63 1.09
C PHE A 200 3.13 -10.31 2.55
N LYS A 201 1.89 -9.89 2.86
CA LYS A 201 1.46 -9.69 4.24
C LYS A 201 1.48 -10.99 5.05
N ALA A 202 1.12 -12.13 4.45
CA ALA A 202 1.08 -13.41 5.14
C ALA A 202 2.46 -13.83 5.68
N VAL A 203 3.54 -13.55 4.95
CA VAL A 203 4.91 -13.90 5.37
C VAL A 203 5.55 -12.88 6.33
N GLY A 204 5.02 -11.66 6.38
CA GLY A 204 5.57 -10.54 7.16
C GLY A 204 5.78 -10.87 8.65
N PRO A 205 4.74 -11.27 9.41
CA PRO A 205 4.87 -11.52 10.84
C PRO A 205 5.86 -12.63 11.17
N ALA A 206 5.85 -13.73 10.42
CA ALA A 206 6.76 -14.85 10.65
C ALA A 206 8.23 -14.44 10.46
N ALA A 207 8.53 -13.74 9.35
CA ALA A 207 9.87 -13.23 9.08
C ALA A 207 10.29 -12.18 10.12
N ALA A 208 9.41 -11.25 10.46
CA ALA A 208 9.65 -10.18 11.41
C ALA A 208 9.90 -10.71 12.83
N GLY A 209 9.11 -11.68 13.29
CA GLY A 209 9.29 -12.34 14.58
C GLY A 209 10.59 -13.14 14.65
N ALA A 210 10.96 -13.86 13.57
CA ALA A 210 12.24 -14.58 13.50
C ALA A 210 13.43 -13.62 13.56
N ILE A 211 13.42 -12.52 12.78
CA ILE A 211 14.45 -11.48 12.81
C ILE A 211 14.53 -10.84 14.21
N PHE A 212 13.38 -10.51 14.80
CA PHE A 212 13.33 -9.90 16.14
C PHE A 212 13.92 -10.82 17.21
N SER A 213 13.57 -12.10 17.20
CA SER A 213 14.11 -13.12 18.11
C SER A 213 15.63 -13.30 17.93
N TRP A 214 16.09 -13.35 16.67
CA TRP A 214 17.52 -13.41 16.36
C TRP A 214 18.26 -12.18 16.90
N CYS A 215 17.73 -10.98 16.70
CA CYS A 215 18.34 -9.78 17.28
C CYS A 215 18.33 -9.79 18.81
N GLN A 216 17.28 -10.32 19.46
CA GLN A 216 17.26 -10.42 20.92
C GLN A 216 18.36 -11.30 21.50
N THR A 217 18.81 -12.32 20.77
CA THR A 217 19.92 -13.21 21.20
C THR A 217 21.31 -12.59 20.95
N HIS A 218 21.41 -11.54 20.16
CA HIS A 218 22.66 -10.87 19.78
C HIS A 218 22.77 -9.45 20.39
N GLN A 219 22.67 -9.35 21.71
CA GLN A 219 22.78 -8.06 22.42
C GLN A 219 24.23 -7.54 22.50
N ASP A 220 25.23 -8.42 22.42
CA ASP A 220 26.65 -8.08 22.65
C ASP A 220 27.40 -7.61 21.39
N ALA A 221 26.69 -7.35 20.29
CA ALA A 221 27.30 -6.94 19.03
C ALA A 221 27.85 -5.49 19.09
N PHE A 222 29.13 -5.31 18.74
CA PHE A 222 29.87 -4.05 18.89
C PHE A 222 29.31 -2.88 18.03
N TYR A 223 28.78 -3.16 16.84
CA TYR A 223 28.33 -2.10 15.92
C TYR A 223 26.81 -1.87 15.87
N PHE A 224 25.96 -2.82 16.30
CA PHE A 224 24.49 -2.66 16.35
C PHE A 224 23.86 -3.66 17.35
N PRO A 225 23.79 -3.34 18.65
CA PRO A 225 23.28 -4.28 19.64
C PRO A 225 21.76 -4.43 19.55
N GLY A 226 21.33 -5.69 19.47
CA GLY A 226 19.96 -6.10 19.74
C GLY A 226 18.89 -5.39 18.93
N VAL A 227 17.98 -4.72 19.64
CA VAL A 227 16.77 -4.07 19.11
C VAL A 227 17.06 -3.01 18.04
N SER A 228 18.21 -2.32 18.11
CA SER A 228 18.57 -1.31 17.12
C SER A 228 18.77 -1.91 15.72
N MET A 229 19.24 -3.17 15.65
CA MET A 229 19.43 -3.90 14.40
C MET A 229 18.09 -4.19 13.70
N VAL A 230 17.05 -4.53 14.47
CA VAL A 230 15.71 -4.79 13.93
C VAL A 230 15.16 -3.54 13.23
N PHE A 231 15.24 -2.40 13.91
CA PHE A 231 14.78 -1.13 13.35
C PHE A 231 15.66 -0.66 12.18
N PHE A 232 16.96 -0.98 12.18
CA PHE A 232 17.82 -0.75 11.02
C PHE A 232 17.38 -1.58 9.81
N ILE A 233 17.09 -2.87 9.98
CA ILE A 233 16.58 -3.74 8.90
C ILE A 233 15.25 -3.21 8.33
N MET A 234 14.34 -2.77 9.21
CA MET A 234 13.08 -2.11 8.78
C MET A 234 13.36 -0.85 7.96
N ASN A 235 14.33 -0.03 8.38
CA ASN A 235 14.75 1.17 7.64
C ASN A 235 15.33 0.83 6.26
N VAL A 236 16.15 -0.22 6.15
CA VAL A 236 16.68 -0.68 4.84
C VAL A 236 15.54 -1.07 3.91
N LEU A 237 14.52 -1.78 4.42
CA LEU A 237 13.35 -2.15 3.64
C LEU A 237 12.53 -0.92 3.21
N MET A 238 12.41 0.10 4.07
CA MET A 238 11.76 1.37 3.72
C MET A 238 12.56 2.16 2.68
N VAL A 239 13.90 2.19 2.79
CA VAL A 239 14.76 2.80 1.77
C VAL A 239 14.55 2.13 0.42
N LEU A 240 14.45 0.80 0.38
CA LEU A 240 14.11 0.07 -0.85
C LEU A 240 12.77 0.55 -1.43
N VAL A 241 11.72 0.69 -0.62
CA VAL A 241 10.44 1.24 -1.08
C VAL A 241 10.62 2.63 -1.68
N VAL A 242 11.33 3.53 -1.01
CA VAL A 242 11.60 4.89 -1.51
C VAL A 242 12.38 4.85 -2.83
N VAL A 243 13.40 4.01 -2.94
CA VAL A 243 14.20 3.85 -4.17
C VAL A 243 13.32 3.34 -5.32
N LEU A 244 12.43 2.39 -5.07
CA LEU A 244 11.52 1.88 -6.10
C LEU A 244 10.49 2.92 -6.55
N THR A 245 10.21 3.95 -5.76
CA THR A 245 9.35 5.05 -6.24
C THR A 245 10.05 6.01 -7.19
N ILE A 246 11.36 5.89 -7.45
CA ILE A 246 12.10 6.76 -8.39
C ILE A 246 11.54 6.59 -9.82
N GLU A 247 11.60 7.66 -10.61
CA GLU A 247 11.01 7.73 -11.96
C GLU A 247 11.48 6.62 -12.92
N SER A 248 12.72 6.15 -12.75
CA SER A 248 13.27 5.03 -13.52
C SER A 248 12.49 3.72 -13.35
N PHE A 249 11.84 3.53 -12.20
CA PHE A 249 11.05 2.33 -11.91
C PHE A 249 9.55 2.62 -11.94
N LEU A 250 9.11 3.74 -11.36
CA LEU A 250 7.71 4.18 -11.30
C LEU A 250 7.46 5.38 -12.22
N PRO A 251 6.85 5.18 -13.41
CA PRO A 251 6.64 6.24 -14.39
C PRO A 251 5.69 7.33 -13.88
N LYS A 252 5.92 8.59 -14.30
CA LYS A 252 5.05 9.73 -13.97
C LYS A 252 3.60 9.57 -14.42
N SER A 253 3.32 8.69 -15.37
CA SER A 253 1.96 8.39 -15.83
C SER A 253 1.02 7.94 -14.71
N CYS A 254 1.54 7.41 -13.59
CA CYS A 254 0.73 7.03 -12.43
C CYS A 254 0.16 8.23 -11.64
N THR A 255 0.65 9.45 -11.89
CA THR A 255 0.26 10.65 -11.12
C THR A 255 -1.08 11.21 -11.54
N LYS A 256 -1.45 11.06 -12.81
CA LYS A 256 -2.70 11.58 -13.38
C LYS A 256 -3.63 10.43 -13.76
N PRO A 257 -4.96 10.65 -13.80
CA PRO A 257 -5.89 9.68 -14.34
C PRO A 257 -5.51 9.21 -15.75
N TYR A 258 -5.71 7.92 -16.02
CA TYR A 258 -5.33 7.28 -17.29
C TYR A 258 -5.88 8.05 -18.50
N GLU A 259 -7.12 8.51 -18.42
CA GLU A 259 -7.82 9.22 -19.48
C GLU A 259 -7.16 10.57 -19.83
N GLU A 260 -6.60 11.27 -18.83
CA GLU A 260 -5.86 12.53 -19.05
C GLU A 260 -4.51 12.28 -19.73
N VAL A 261 -3.80 11.22 -19.33
CA VAL A 261 -2.51 10.84 -19.93
C VAL A 261 -2.69 10.49 -21.41
N GLN A 262 -3.79 9.81 -21.76
CA GLN A 262 -4.10 9.52 -23.17
C GLN A 262 -4.39 10.82 -23.95
N LYS A 263 -5.20 11.73 -23.40
CA LYS A 263 -5.48 13.03 -24.04
C LYS A 263 -4.23 13.86 -24.30
N GLU A 264 -3.25 13.83 -23.40
CA GLU A 264 -1.96 14.53 -23.58
C GLU A 264 -1.10 13.89 -24.68
N LYS A 265 -1.12 12.55 -24.84
CA LYS A 265 -0.40 11.86 -25.91
C LYS A 265 -0.95 12.13 -27.31
N PHE A 266 -2.26 12.33 -27.42
CA PHE A 266 -2.94 12.53 -28.70
C PHE A 266 -3.22 14.01 -29.03
N LYS A 267 -2.69 14.95 -28.24
CA LYS A 267 -2.79 16.38 -28.58
C LYS A 267 -1.89 16.66 -29.79
N PRO A 268 -2.42 17.17 -30.93
CA PRO A 268 -1.58 17.50 -32.07
C PRO A 268 -0.56 18.56 -31.64
N MET A 269 0.71 18.37 -31.98
CA MET A 269 1.72 19.42 -31.89
C MET A 269 1.32 20.48 -32.93
N GLY A 270 0.63 21.51 -32.46
CA GLY A 270 0.30 22.70 -33.26
C GLY A 270 1.52 23.57 -33.49
#